data_AF-A0A0D2U029-F1
#
_entry.id   AF-A0A0D2U029-F1
#
_cell.length_a   1.000
_cell.length_b   1.000
_cell.length_c   1.000
_cell.angle_alpha   90.00
_cell.angle_beta   90.00
_cell.angle_gamma   90.00
#
_symmetry.space_group_name_H-M   'P 1'
#
loop_
_entity.id
_entity.type
_entity.pdbx_description
1 polymer ?
#
loop_
_entity_poly.entity_id
_entity_poly.type
_entity_poly.pdbx_seq_one_letter_code
_entity_poly.pdbx_strand_id
1 'polypeptide(L)'
;MLDLECDDLVNEMFSTFFSVVRDDHPESVLSTMQTIMIVVLEESEDVRDDLLLVILSALGRNKSVDQLDNRLRAVRLVGSLFALPGANICEAFQLIFSEFLMRLTDRAVDVRMSVLEHVKICLLSDPSRPELLK
;
A
#
# COMPACT_ATOMS: atom_id res chain seq x y z
N MET A 1 14.12 14.82 -5.35
CA MET A 1 14.32 14.15 -6.65
C MET A 1 15.60 13.34 -6.60
N LEU A 2 15.49 12.10 -6.15
CA LEU A 2 16.58 11.13 -6.28
C LEU A 2 16.63 10.73 -7.75
N ASP A 3 17.76 10.99 -8.41
CA ASP A 3 18.04 10.49 -9.76
C ASP A 3 18.36 8.99 -9.63
N LEU A 4 17.31 8.17 -9.44
CA LEU A 4 17.45 6.74 -9.28
C LEU A 4 17.45 6.12 -10.68
N GLU A 5 18.64 5.93 -11.23
CA GLU A 5 18.95 4.75 -12.07
C GLU A 5 18.78 3.41 -11.27
N CYS A 6 18.01 3.43 -10.17
CA CYS A 6 17.73 2.38 -9.20
C CYS A 6 16.25 2.00 -9.19
N ASP A 7 15.55 2.38 -10.23
CA ASP A 7 14.21 1.98 -10.58
C ASP A 7 13.92 0.48 -10.37
N ASP A 8 14.83 -0.37 -10.85
CA ASP A 8 14.74 -1.82 -10.64
C ASP A 8 14.92 -2.19 -9.15
N LEU A 9 15.79 -1.49 -8.44
CA LEU A 9 16.02 -1.70 -7.00
C LEU A 9 14.79 -1.30 -6.18
N VAL A 10 14.08 -0.24 -6.55
CA VAL A 10 12.82 0.16 -5.90
C VAL A 10 11.76 -0.92 -6.11
N ASN A 11 11.61 -1.42 -7.33
CA ASN A 11 10.68 -2.50 -7.65
C ASN A 11 11.03 -3.78 -6.87
N GLU A 12 12.31 -4.12 -6.79
CA GLU A 12 12.81 -5.27 -6.02
C GLU A 12 12.58 -5.10 -4.51
N MET A 13 12.79 -3.89 -3.98
CA MET A 13 12.55 -3.58 -2.57
C MET A 13 11.07 -3.77 -2.20
N PHE A 14 10.15 -3.20 -2.98
CA PHE A 14 8.71 -3.36 -2.75
C PHE A 14 8.30 -4.82 -2.86
N SER A 15 8.74 -5.51 -3.92
CA SER A 15 8.46 -6.94 -4.12
C SER A 15 8.96 -7.77 -2.95
N THR A 16 10.16 -7.48 -2.45
CA THR A 16 10.76 -8.15 -1.29
C THR A 16 9.93 -7.91 -0.04
N PHE A 17 9.60 -6.65 0.26
CA PHE A 17 8.80 -6.32 1.45
C PHE A 17 7.43 -7.00 1.41
N PHE A 18 6.72 -6.96 0.28
CA PHE A 18 5.45 -7.69 0.12
C PHE A 18 5.61 -9.21 0.26
N SER A 19 6.74 -9.77 -0.18
CA SER A 19 6.97 -11.22 -0.09
C SER A 19 7.37 -11.68 1.31
N VAL A 20 8.07 -10.87 2.09
CA VAL A 20 8.62 -11.27 3.40
C VAL A 20 7.80 -10.76 4.57
N VAL A 21 6.88 -9.81 4.36
CA VAL A 21 6.01 -9.29 5.42
C VAL A 21 5.14 -10.40 5.98
N ARG A 22 5.06 -10.44 7.31
CA ARG A 22 4.33 -11.42 8.11
C ARG A 22 3.83 -10.75 9.38
N ASP A 23 2.73 -11.26 9.92
CA ASP A 23 2.13 -10.77 11.16
C ASP A 23 2.98 -11.05 12.40
N ASP A 24 3.98 -11.93 12.31
CA ASP A 24 4.87 -12.33 13.42
C ASP A 24 6.16 -11.50 13.50
N HIS A 25 6.35 -10.52 12.60
CA HIS A 25 7.45 -9.56 12.72
C HIS A 25 7.26 -8.63 13.91
N PRO A 26 8.34 -8.18 14.59
CA PRO A 26 8.26 -7.10 15.55
C PRO A 26 7.65 -5.85 14.93
N GLU A 27 6.79 -5.15 15.68
CA GLU A 27 6.13 -3.92 15.23
C GLU A 27 7.12 -2.89 14.67
N SER A 28 8.30 -2.76 15.29
CA SER A 28 9.36 -1.86 14.83
C SER A 28 9.89 -2.22 13.44
N VAL A 29 9.97 -3.51 13.10
CA VAL A 29 10.40 -3.97 11.77
C VAL A 29 9.34 -3.63 10.74
N LEU A 30 8.07 -3.94 11.03
CA LEU A 30 6.94 -3.61 10.14
C LEU A 30 6.86 -2.10 9.90
N SER A 31 6.94 -1.30 10.96
CA SER A 31 6.93 0.17 10.89
C SER A 31 8.10 0.70 10.05
N THR A 32 9.30 0.15 10.22
CA THR A 32 10.48 0.57 9.44
C THR A 32 10.30 0.25 7.95
N MET A 33 9.83 -0.96 7.60
CA MET A 33 9.53 -1.33 6.21
C MET A 33 8.51 -0.36 5.59
N GLN A 34 7.45 -0.02 6.33
CA GLN A 34 6.42 0.92 5.90
C GLN A 34 6.97 2.33 5.69
N THR A 35 7.73 2.87 6.65
CA THR A 35 8.34 4.20 6.54
C THR A 35 9.26 4.30 5.33
N ILE A 36 10.06 3.26 5.06
CA ILE A 36 10.93 3.22 3.87
C ILE A 36 10.07 3.29 2.59
N MET A 37 9.01 2.50 2.49
CA MET A 37 8.12 2.51 1.31
C MET A 37 7.46 3.88 1.10
N ILE A 38 7.05 4.56 2.18
CA ILE A 38 6.47 5.90 2.11
C ILE A 38 7.47 6.91 1.60
N VAL A 39 8.65 6.97 2.22
CA VAL A 39 9.69 7.94 1.83
C VAL A 39 10.02 7.78 0.34
N VAL A 40 10.09 6.54 -0.16
CA VAL A 40 10.31 6.30 -1.60
C VAL A 40 9.16 6.82 -2.47
N LEU A 41 7.90 6.64 -2.07
CA LEU A 41 6.75 7.16 -2.81
C LEU A 41 6.65 8.69 -2.74
N GLU A 42 6.98 9.30 -1.60
CA GLU A 42 6.92 10.75 -1.39
C GLU A 42 8.02 11.50 -2.15
N GLU A 43 9.21 10.90 -2.27
CA GLU A 43 10.33 11.47 -3.04
C GLU A 43 10.20 11.26 -4.56
N SER A 44 9.20 10.49 -5.00
CA SER A 44 8.92 10.22 -6.41
C SER A 44 7.98 11.29 -6.98
N GLU A 45 8.39 11.97 -8.06
CA GLU A 45 7.51 12.91 -8.78
C GLU A 45 6.31 12.18 -9.38
N ASP A 46 6.57 11.02 -10.02
CA ASP A 46 5.57 10.10 -10.56
C ASP A 46 5.91 8.66 -10.15
N VAL A 47 4.88 7.85 -9.89
CA VAL A 47 5.06 6.40 -9.69
C VAL A 47 5.04 5.72 -11.03
N ARG A 48 6.16 5.09 -11.38
CA ARG A 48 6.31 4.35 -12.64
C ARG A 48 5.36 3.15 -12.68
N ASP A 49 4.92 2.80 -13.89
CA ASP A 49 3.99 1.71 -14.13
C ASP A 49 4.45 0.37 -13.54
N ASP A 50 5.75 0.08 -13.58
CA ASP A 50 6.31 -1.16 -13.03
C ASP A 50 6.13 -1.25 -11.51
N LEU A 51 6.36 -0.15 -10.78
CA LEU A 51 6.15 -0.10 -9.34
C LEU A 51 4.67 -0.19 -9.00
N LEU A 52 3.82 0.49 -9.78
CA LEU A 52 2.38 0.35 -9.67
C LEU A 52 1.95 -1.10 -9.88
N LEU A 53 2.47 -1.78 -10.91
CA LEU A 53 2.21 -3.18 -11.17
C LEU A 53 2.62 -4.09 -10.01
N VAL A 54 3.76 -3.83 -9.35
CA VAL A 54 4.19 -4.56 -8.14
C VAL A 54 3.16 -4.40 -7.02
N ILE A 55 2.73 -3.17 -6.72
CA ILE A 55 1.75 -2.87 -5.68
C ILE A 55 0.39 -3.51 -6.01
N LEU A 56 -0.08 -3.39 -7.25
CA LEU A 56 -1.34 -3.97 -7.70
C LEU A 56 -1.30 -5.51 -7.69
N SER A 57 -0.15 -6.10 -8.02
CA SER A 57 0.06 -7.55 -7.94
C SER A 57 -0.08 -8.03 -6.50
N ALA A 58 0.53 -7.32 -5.54
CA ALA A 58 0.42 -7.64 -4.13
C ALA A 58 -1.05 -7.58 -3.65
N LEU A 59 -1.81 -6.57 -4.08
CA LEU A 59 -3.25 -6.44 -3.80
C LEU A 59 -4.14 -7.49 -4.50
N GLY A 60 -3.54 -8.43 -5.23
CA GLY A 60 -4.24 -9.57 -5.84
C GLY A 60 -4.92 -9.26 -7.17
N ARG A 61 -4.51 -8.20 -7.88
CA ARG A 61 -4.99 -7.94 -9.25
C ARG A 61 -4.35 -8.83 -10.31
N ASN A 62 -3.17 -9.36 -10.04
CA ASN A 62 -2.55 -10.36 -10.89
C ASN A 62 -2.85 -11.77 -10.37
N LYS A 63 -3.29 -12.64 -11.28
CA LYS A 63 -3.82 -14.00 -11.03
C LYS A 63 -2.83 -14.96 -10.32
N SER A 64 -1.59 -14.55 -10.05
CA SER A 64 -0.61 -15.38 -9.35
C SER A 64 -0.73 -15.33 -7.81
N VAL A 65 -1.49 -14.39 -7.23
CA VAL A 65 -1.61 -14.20 -5.78
C VAL A 65 -3.03 -14.52 -5.28
N ASP A 66 -3.52 -15.74 -5.52
CA ASP A 66 -4.90 -16.12 -5.12
C ASP A 66 -5.04 -16.60 -3.66
N GLN A 67 -3.94 -16.63 -2.90
CA GLN A 67 -3.94 -17.02 -1.48
C GLN A 67 -4.48 -15.89 -0.59
N LEU A 68 -5.42 -16.24 0.30
CA LEU A 68 -6.04 -15.30 1.26
C LEU A 68 -5.00 -14.53 2.07
N ASP A 69 -4.04 -15.24 2.64
CA ASP A 69 -2.99 -14.69 3.51
C ASP A 69 -2.19 -13.57 2.81
N ASN A 70 -1.81 -13.78 1.55
CA ASN A 70 -1.10 -12.77 0.76
C ASN A 70 -1.95 -11.52 0.51
N ARG A 71 -3.23 -11.70 0.14
CA ARG A 71 -4.15 -10.55 -0.07
C ARG A 71 -4.35 -9.77 1.22
N LEU A 72 -4.48 -10.47 2.36
CA LEU A 72 -4.68 -9.83 3.65
C LEU A 72 -3.43 -9.05 4.07
N ARG A 73 -2.23 -9.61 3.90
CA ARG A 73 -0.96 -8.95 4.18
C ARG A 73 -0.75 -7.72 3.31
N ALA A 74 -1.04 -7.82 2.01
CA ALA A 74 -0.94 -6.68 1.10
C ALA A 74 -1.92 -5.56 1.50
N VAL A 75 -3.18 -5.89 1.80
CA VAL A 75 -4.17 -4.92 2.29
C VAL A 75 -3.72 -4.28 3.60
N ARG A 76 -3.18 -5.05 4.56
CA ARG A 76 -2.66 -4.47 5.81
C ARG A 76 -1.48 -3.53 5.57
N LEU A 77 -0.52 -3.93 4.74
CA LEU A 77 0.66 -3.12 4.47
C LEU A 77 0.31 -1.82 3.73
N VAL A 78 -0.48 -1.93 2.66
CA VAL A 78 -0.94 -0.76 1.87
C VAL A 78 -1.91 0.10 2.68
N GLY A 79 -2.80 -0.51 3.47
CA GLY A 79 -3.70 0.22 4.35
C GLY A 79 -2.95 1.04 5.39
N SER A 80 -1.90 0.47 6.00
CA SER A 80 -1.06 1.16 6.98
C SER A 80 -0.28 2.32 6.36
N LEU A 81 0.09 2.20 5.08
CA LEU A 81 0.71 3.28 4.32
C LEU A 81 -0.21 4.52 4.25
N PHE A 82 -1.51 4.32 4.09
CA PHE A 82 -2.48 5.41 4.09
C PHE A 82 -2.78 6.01 5.47
N ALA A 83 -2.54 5.24 6.52
CA ALA A 83 -2.81 5.66 7.90
C ALA A 83 -1.73 6.60 8.46
N LEU A 84 -0.57 6.71 7.80
CA LEU A 84 0.56 7.48 8.30
C LEU A 84 0.38 8.99 8.05
N PRO A 85 0.61 9.83 9.08
CA PRO A 85 0.49 11.29 8.94
C PRO A 85 1.50 11.83 7.93
N GLY A 86 1.06 12.73 7.06
CA GLY A 86 1.97 13.43 6.13
C GLY A 86 2.14 12.77 4.76
N ALA A 87 1.61 11.55 4.55
CA ALA A 87 1.60 10.88 3.25
C ALA A 87 0.97 11.80 2.18
N ASN A 88 1.83 12.43 1.38
CA ASN A 88 1.44 13.48 0.46
C ASN A 88 0.67 12.88 -0.73
N ILE A 89 -0.46 13.49 -1.10
CA ILE A 89 -1.40 12.93 -2.08
C ILE A 89 -0.95 13.32 -3.49
N CYS A 90 0.15 12.72 -3.97
CA CYS A 90 0.48 12.72 -5.40
C CYS A 90 -0.56 11.87 -6.17
N GLU A 91 -0.73 12.09 -7.48
CA GLU A 91 -1.75 11.37 -8.29
C GLU A 91 -1.63 9.84 -8.18
N ALA A 92 -0.41 9.33 -8.06
CA ALA A 92 -0.14 7.92 -7.82
C ALA A 92 -0.78 7.39 -6.52
N PHE A 93 -0.83 8.21 -5.48
CA PHE A 93 -1.45 7.86 -4.21
C PHE A 93 -2.96 7.67 -4.38
N GLN A 94 -3.61 8.50 -5.20
CA GLN A 94 -5.03 8.37 -5.52
C GLN A 94 -5.33 7.10 -6.30
N LEU A 95 -4.49 6.76 -7.29
CA LEU A 95 -4.59 5.51 -8.04
C LEU A 95 -4.48 4.29 -7.11
N ILE A 96 -3.43 4.23 -6.28
CA ILE A 96 -3.24 3.11 -5.34
C ILE A 96 -4.39 3.05 -4.32
N PHE A 97 -4.89 4.20 -3.87
CA PHE A 97 -6.00 4.28 -2.93
C PHE A 97 -7.33 3.80 -3.53
N SER A 98 -7.65 4.18 -4.77
CA SER A 98 -8.80 3.64 -5.50
C SER A 98 -8.73 2.12 -5.57
N GLU A 99 -7.54 1.58 -5.81
CA GLU A 99 -7.32 0.15 -5.93
C GLU A 99 -7.39 -0.61 -4.62
N PHE A 100 -6.93 0.03 -3.56
CA PHE A 100 -7.16 -0.42 -2.21
C PHE A 100 -8.66 -0.47 -1.88
N LEU A 101 -9.44 0.56 -2.23
CA LEU A 101 -10.88 0.57 -2.02
C LEU A 101 -11.62 -0.50 -2.83
N MET A 102 -11.13 -0.84 -4.03
CA MET A 102 -11.68 -1.96 -4.81
C MET A 102 -11.63 -3.28 -4.04
N ARG A 103 -10.76 -3.40 -3.02
CA ARG A 103 -10.72 -4.59 -2.15
C ARG A 103 -11.89 -4.72 -1.19
N LEU A 104 -12.76 -3.71 -1.07
CA LEU A 104 -14.09 -3.87 -0.46
C LEU A 104 -14.96 -4.92 -1.16
N THR A 105 -14.62 -5.30 -2.39
CA THR A 105 -15.29 -6.36 -3.16
C THR A 105 -14.58 -7.72 -3.06
N ASP A 106 -13.57 -7.90 -2.19
CA ASP A 106 -12.90 -9.19 -2.01
C ASP A 106 -13.87 -10.28 -1.54
N ARG A 107 -13.64 -11.50 -2.04
CA ARG A 107 -14.43 -12.68 -1.68
C ARG A 107 -14.30 -13.05 -0.19
N ALA A 108 -13.19 -12.71 0.44
CA ALA A 108 -12.96 -12.97 1.85
C ALA A 108 -13.43 -11.78 2.71
N VAL A 109 -14.26 -12.08 3.72
CA VAL A 109 -14.78 -11.09 4.67
C VAL A 109 -13.65 -10.40 5.42
N ASP A 110 -12.62 -11.15 5.81
CA ASP A 110 -11.47 -10.62 6.58
C ASP A 110 -10.70 -9.54 5.81
N VAL A 111 -10.55 -9.73 4.48
CA VAL A 111 -9.93 -8.72 3.63
C VAL A 111 -10.78 -7.45 3.59
N ARG A 112 -12.09 -7.58 3.39
CA ARG A 112 -13.02 -6.44 3.37
C ARG A 112 -13.03 -5.68 4.71
N MET A 113 -13.03 -6.40 5.83
CA MET A 113 -12.95 -5.82 7.17
C MET A 113 -11.63 -5.07 7.38
N SER A 114 -10.51 -5.66 6.93
CA SER A 114 -9.20 -5.02 7.01
C SER A 114 -9.13 -3.72 6.19
N VAL A 115 -9.81 -3.65 5.03
CA VAL A 115 -9.90 -2.39 4.25
C VAL A 115 -10.67 -1.33 5.04
N LEU A 116 -11.85 -1.68 5.58
CA LEU A 116 -12.68 -0.74 6.36
C LEU A 116 -11.96 -0.19 7.59
N GLU A 117 -11.18 -1.02 8.29
CA GLU A 117 -10.40 -0.61 9.44
C GLU A 117 -9.38 0.48 9.08
N HIS A 118 -8.63 0.30 7.99
CA HIS A 118 -7.64 1.29 7.56
C HIS A 118 -8.31 2.56 7.01
N VAL A 119 -9.40 2.45 6.23
CA VAL A 119 -10.16 3.62 5.77
C VAL A 119 -10.65 4.46 6.96
N LYS A 120 -11.14 3.82 8.02
CA LYS A 120 -11.53 4.50 9.26
C LYS A 120 -10.33 5.23 9.88
N ILE A 121 -9.17 4.58 9.97
CA ILE A 121 -7.96 5.21 10.52
C ILE A 121 -7.57 6.43 9.67
N CYS A 122 -7.52 6.31 8.35
CA CYS A 122 -7.22 7.43 7.45
C CYS A 122 -8.16 8.63 7.65
N LEU A 123 -9.47 8.38 7.75
CA LEU A 123 -10.49 9.42 7.98
C LEU A 123 -10.33 10.11 9.34
N LEU A 124 -9.91 9.37 10.37
CA LEU A 124 -9.72 9.92 11.71
C LEU A 124 -8.40 10.67 11.85
N SER A 125 -7.36 10.23 11.15
CA SER A 125 -6.03 10.87 11.13
C SER A 125 -6.03 12.19 10.35
N ASP A 126 -6.90 12.34 9.34
CA ASP A 126 -7.04 13.57 8.55
C ASP A 126 -8.49 13.77 8.07
N PRO A 127 -9.33 14.46 8.87
CA PRO A 127 -10.75 14.70 8.56
C PRO A 127 -10.99 15.57 7.32
N SER A 128 -9.93 16.20 6.80
CA SER A 128 -9.98 17.18 5.71
C SER A 128 -9.80 16.57 4.32
N ARG A 129 -9.45 15.28 4.19
CA ARG A 129 -9.23 14.60 2.89
C ARG A 129 -10.53 14.49 2.08
N PRO A 130 -10.77 15.35 1.07
CA PRO A 130 -12.05 15.40 0.36
C PRO A 130 -12.25 14.22 -0.59
N GLU A 131 -11.19 13.47 -0.91
CA GLU A 131 -11.23 12.36 -1.87
C GLU A 131 -11.89 11.09 -1.30
N LEU A 132 -12.05 11.00 0.02
CA LEU A 132 -12.76 9.89 0.69
C LEU A 132 -14.29 10.03 0.62
N LEU A 133 -14.78 11.16 0.11
CA LEU A 133 -16.20 11.54 0.07
C LEU A 133 -16.75 11.70 -1.37
N LYS A 134 -15.98 11.36 -2.41
CA LYS A 134 -16.41 11.42 -3.82
C LYS A 134 -16.49 10.06 -4.48
#